data_AF-A0AA43DE54-F1
#
_entry.id   AF-A0AA43DE54-F1
#
_cell.length_a   1.000
_cell.length_b   1.000
_cell.length_c   1.000
_cell.angle_alpha   90.00
_cell.angle_beta   90.00
_cell.angle_gamma   90.00
#
_symmetry.space_group_name_H-M   'P 1'
#
loop_
_entity.id
_entity.type
_entity.pdbx_description
1 polymer ?
#
loop_
_entity_poly.entity_id
_entity_poly.type
_entity_poly.pdbx_seq_one_letter_code
_entity_poly.pdbx_strand_id
1 'polypeptide(L)'
;MPNIVNTSMSALLGLLGGTGALLLVGCKSMPTLEQQEQLVQAGNLVLDQITSRAVVNAWGGPPFYQSEFAYFFVMPDLSIIPRSRVATGEVPKGWRGGVHAAEGVYFAYPDRGWLLVFLDERLVYREKLQPHELRALTNGWAYEARFKTKVEDISRP
;
A
#
# COMPACT_ATOMS: atom_id res chain seq x y z
N MET A 1 67.36 2.23 -8.75
CA MET A 1 67.15 1.80 -10.15
C MET A 1 66.43 0.46 -10.14
N PRO A 2 65.51 0.22 -11.09
CA PRO A 2 64.38 -0.70 -10.98
C PRO A 2 64.74 -2.13 -11.41
N ASN A 3 63.99 -3.14 -10.97
CA ASN A 3 63.14 -3.89 -11.90
C ASN A 3 62.20 -4.88 -11.20
N ILE A 4 60.97 -4.86 -11.74
CA ILE A 4 59.83 -5.71 -11.49
C ILE A 4 59.93 -6.95 -12.39
N VAL A 5 59.14 -7.99 -12.05
CA VAL A 5 58.52 -9.07 -12.87
C VAL A 5 58.89 -10.44 -12.24
N ASN A 6 58.09 -11.07 -11.37
CA ASN A 6 56.67 -11.50 -11.38
C ASN A 6 56.44 -12.81 -12.14
N THR A 7 55.99 -13.86 -11.42
CA THR A 7 55.27 -15.13 -11.81
C THR A 7 55.70 -16.25 -10.85
N SER A 8 54.88 -17.20 -10.36
CA SER A 8 53.49 -17.59 -10.61
C SER A 8 53.07 -18.57 -9.48
N MET A 9 51.77 -18.56 -9.11
CA MET A 9 50.87 -19.69 -8.75
C MET A 9 51.47 -21.01 -8.20
N SER A 10 50.92 -21.74 -7.23
CA SER A 10 49.63 -21.78 -6.52
C SER A 10 49.73 -22.96 -5.52
N ALA A 11 49.14 -22.86 -4.34
CA ALA A 11 48.52 -24.00 -3.60
C ALA A 11 47.79 -23.41 -2.37
N LEU A 12 46.47 -23.26 -2.37
CA LEU A 12 45.43 -24.25 -2.00
C LEU A 12 45.47 -24.70 -0.53
N LEU A 13 44.26 -24.78 0.04
CA LEU A 13 43.83 -25.12 1.40
C LEU A 13 43.74 -23.93 2.40
N GLY A 14 42.62 -23.68 3.08
CA GLY A 14 41.49 -24.58 3.31
C GLY A 14 40.19 -23.91 3.78
N LEU A 15 39.14 -24.72 3.65
CA LEU A 15 37.81 -24.55 4.22
C LEU A 15 37.88 -24.48 5.76
N LEU A 16 37.04 -23.65 6.38
CA LEU A 16 36.06 -24.02 7.43
C LEU A 16 35.51 -22.78 8.15
N GLY A 17 34.20 -22.79 8.39
CA GLY A 17 33.47 -21.82 9.23
C GLY A 17 32.61 -20.87 8.38
N GLY A 18 31.36 -21.17 8.02
CA GLY A 18 30.34 -21.77 8.88
C GLY A 18 29.74 -20.70 9.77
N THR A 19 28.45 -20.41 9.55
CA THR A 19 27.53 -19.57 10.35
C THR A 19 27.77 -18.05 10.36
N GLY A 20 26.82 -17.32 9.75
CA GLY A 20 26.71 -15.88 9.94
C GLY A 20 26.08 -15.07 8.82
N ALA A 21 25.40 -15.68 7.84
CA ALA A 21 24.45 -14.92 7.03
C ALA A 21 23.27 -14.57 7.94
N LEU A 22 23.42 -13.49 8.71
CA LEU A 22 22.33 -12.81 9.38
C LEU A 22 21.36 -12.41 8.25
N LEU A 23 20.32 -13.21 8.07
CA LEU A 23 19.13 -12.82 7.34
C LEU A 23 18.57 -11.63 8.10
N LEU A 24 19.00 -10.43 7.71
CA LEU A 24 18.30 -9.19 8.00
C LEU A 24 16.94 -9.35 7.34
N VAL A 25 16.01 -9.97 8.06
CA VAL A 25 14.58 -9.75 7.89
C VAL A 25 14.44 -8.26 8.13
N GLY A 26 14.52 -7.49 7.04
CA GLY A 26 14.39 -6.06 7.10
C GLY A 26 12.99 -5.75 7.57
N CYS A 27 12.83 -5.53 8.88
CA CYS A 27 11.71 -4.78 9.40
C CYS A 27 11.80 -3.41 8.72
N LYS A 28 11.09 -3.24 7.60
CA LYS A 28 10.92 -1.94 6.96
C LYS A 28 10.20 -1.06 7.97
N SER A 29 10.97 -0.27 8.71
CA SER A 29 10.42 0.73 9.62
C SER A 29 9.63 1.74 8.80
N MET A 30 8.56 2.28 9.39
CA MET A 30 7.82 3.37 8.77
C MET A 30 8.78 4.56 8.52
N PRO A 31 8.85 5.10 7.29
CA PRO A 31 9.62 6.31 7.02
C PRO A 31 9.11 7.51 7.83
N THR A 32 9.93 8.55 8.02
CA THR A 32 9.46 9.80 8.67
C THR A 32 8.42 10.49 7.78
N LEU A 33 7.58 11.35 8.36
CA LEU A 33 6.53 12.04 7.59
C LEU A 33 7.09 12.81 6.40
N GLU A 34 8.21 13.52 6.57
CA GLU A 34 8.89 14.27 5.51
C GLU A 34 9.38 13.35 4.38
N GLN A 35 9.90 12.17 4.73
CA GLN A 35 10.31 11.16 3.74
C GLN A 35 9.09 10.62 2.99
N GLN A 36 7.98 10.37 3.67
CA GLN A 36 6.74 9.95 3.04
C GLN A 36 6.22 11.00 2.06
N GLU A 37 6.23 12.27 2.46
CA GLU A 37 5.82 13.39 1.59
C GLU A 37 6.70 13.48 0.34
N GLN A 38 8.02 13.32 0.47
CA GLN A 38 8.93 13.26 -0.67
C GLN A 38 8.64 12.09 -1.60
N LEU A 39 8.36 10.90 -1.05
CA LEU A 39 7.94 9.73 -1.82
C LEU A 39 6.64 10.02 -2.59
N VAL A 40 5.65 10.63 -1.95
CA VAL A 40 4.38 11.00 -2.58
C VAL A 40 4.59 12.06 -3.67
N GLN A 41 5.38 13.11 -3.41
CA GLN A 41 5.71 14.13 -4.43
C GLN A 41 6.36 13.52 -5.66
N ALA A 42 7.24 12.53 -5.48
CA ALA A 42 7.87 11.78 -6.55
C ALA A 42 6.93 10.78 -7.26
N GLY A 43 5.69 10.61 -6.78
CA GLY A 43 4.75 9.60 -7.30
C GLY A 43 5.06 8.17 -6.87
N ASN A 44 5.99 7.98 -5.94
CA ASN A 44 6.40 6.69 -5.39
C ASN A 44 5.46 6.27 -4.26
N LEU A 45 4.27 5.80 -4.63
CA LEU A 45 3.24 5.37 -3.70
C LEU A 45 3.53 3.97 -3.12
N VAL A 46 4.52 3.88 -2.23
CA VAL A 46 4.92 2.60 -1.61
C VAL A 46 3.88 2.17 -0.56
N LEU A 47 3.36 0.95 -0.69
CA LEU A 47 2.41 0.37 0.27
C LEU A 47 3.05 0.23 1.67
N ASP A 48 2.22 0.32 2.69
CA ASP A 48 2.55 0.23 4.12
C ASP A 48 3.55 1.26 4.67
N GLN A 49 4.03 2.16 3.81
CA GLN A 49 5.04 3.18 4.13
C GLN A 49 4.51 4.61 3.99
N ILE A 50 3.30 4.80 3.49
CA ILE A 50 2.72 6.12 3.24
C ILE A 50 1.44 6.25 4.04
N THR A 51 1.33 7.36 4.78
CA THR A 51 0.11 7.72 5.48
C THR A 51 -0.82 8.59 4.64
N SER A 52 -2.11 8.59 4.99
CA SER A 52 -3.09 9.52 4.42
C SER A 52 -2.65 10.97 4.63
N ARG A 53 -2.10 11.29 5.81
CA ARG A 53 -1.53 12.60 6.15
C ARG A 53 -0.40 13.01 5.21
N ALA A 54 0.55 12.13 4.93
CA ALA A 54 1.65 12.41 4.00
C ALA A 54 1.12 12.77 2.60
N VAL A 55 0.06 12.08 2.15
CA VAL A 55 -0.57 12.37 0.85
C VAL A 55 -1.24 13.74 0.84
N VAL A 56 -2.01 14.06 1.88
CA VAL A 56 -2.67 15.37 2.00
C VAL A 56 -1.64 16.50 2.05
N ASN A 57 -0.54 16.32 2.79
CA ASN A 57 0.52 17.33 2.87
C ASN A 57 1.24 17.52 1.53
N ALA A 58 1.54 16.44 0.82
CA ALA A 58 2.27 16.49 -0.44
C ALA A 58 1.43 16.95 -1.65
N TRP A 59 0.17 16.53 -1.73
CA TRP A 59 -0.68 16.72 -2.90
C TRP A 59 -1.89 17.63 -2.67
N GLY A 60 -2.14 18.03 -1.42
CA GLY A 60 -3.38 18.68 -1.01
C GLY A 60 -4.49 17.68 -0.67
N GLY A 61 -5.59 18.20 -0.10
CA GLY A 61 -6.77 17.40 0.20
C GLY A 61 -7.32 16.68 -1.04
N PRO A 62 -7.81 15.43 -0.91
CA PRO A 62 -8.35 14.70 -2.04
C PRO A 62 -9.62 15.39 -2.56
N PRO A 63 -9.77 15.57 -3.88
CA PRO A 63 -10.99 16.11 -4.47
C PRO A 63 -12.24 15.29 -4.11
N PHE A 64 -12.06 13.98 -3.91
CA PHE A 64 -13.12 13.08 -3.46
C PHE A 64 -12.60 12.16 -2.35
N TYR A 65 -13.42 12.04 -1.30
CA TYR A 65 -13.12 11.31 -0.07
C TYR A 65 -14.31 10.43 0.30
N GLN A 66 -14.05 9.20 0.73
CA GLN A 66 -15.03 8.35 1.38
C GLN A 66 -14.38 7.61 2.55
N SER A 67 -15.10 7.53 3.67
CA SER A 67 -14.79 6.59 4.76
C SER A 67 -15.95 5.62 4.91
N GLU A 68 -15.64 4.34 4.99
CA GLU A 68 -16.64 3.30 5.23
C GLU A 68 -16.04 2.11 5.98
N PHE A 69 -16.89 1.45 6.77
CA PHE A 69 -16.57 0.13 7.30
C PHE A 69 -16.71 -0.89 6.16
N ALA A 70 -15.58 -1.42 5.69
CA ALA A 70 -15.53 -2.26 4.51
C ALA A 70 -14.79 -3.57 4.79
N TYR A 71 -15.07 -4.56 3.95
CA TYR A 71 -14.32 -5.80 3.91
C TYR A 71 -13.12 -5.66 2.99
N PHE A 72 -11.98 -6.13 3.49
CA PHE A 72 -10.72 -6.21 2.78
C PHE A 72 -10.30 -7.67 2.67
N PHE A 73 -9.90 -8.06 1.47
CA PHE A 73 -9.41 -9.39 1.19
C PHE A 73 -7.90 -9.38 1.27
N VAL A 74 -7.35 -10.26 2.11
CA VAL A 74 -5.91 -10.48 2.20
C VAL A 74 -5.52 -11.57 1.21
N MET A 75 -4.57 -11.28 0.33
CA MET A 75 -4.07 -12.21 -0.67
C MET A 75 -2.99 -13.14 -0.09
N PRO A 76 -2.67 -14.27 -0.75
CA PRO A 76 -1.57 -15.13 -0.34
C PRO A 76 -0.20 -14.43 -0.28
N ASP A 77 -0.01 -13.36 -1.05
CA ASP A 77 1.19 -12.50 -1.04
C ASP A 77 1.10 -11.35 -0.02
N LEU A 78 0.09 -11.38 0.86
CA LEU A 78 -0.24 -10.37 1.87
C LEU A 78 -0.72 -9.03 1.31
N SER A 79 -0.91 -8.90 -0.01
CA SER A 79 -1.55 -7.71 -0.56
C SER A 79 -3.01 -7.61 -0.10
N ILE A 80 -3.49 -6.39 0.10
CA ILE A 80 -4.83 -6.12 0.59
C ILE A 80 -5.65 -5.52 -0.54
N ILE A 81 -6.80 -6.12 -0.84
CA ILE A 81 -7.70 -5.67 -1.88
C ILE A 81 -9.04 -5.29 -1.26
N PRO A 82 -9.52 -4.04 -1.41
CA PRO A 82 -10.83 -3.64 -0.94
C PRO A 82 -11.93 -4.37 -1.71
N ARG A 83 -13.01 -4.77 -1.03
CA ARG A 83 -14.15 -5.50 -1.63
C ARG A 83 -14.72 -4.80 -2.87
N SER A 84 -14.77 -3.47 -2.87
CA SER A 84 -15.26 -2.65 -3.98
C SER A 84 -14.49 -2.85 -5.30
N ARG A 85 -13.31 -3.48 -5.26
CA ARG A 85 -12.48 -3.78 -6.42
C ARG A 85 -12.52 -5.25 -6.84
N VAL A 86 -13.30 -6.08 -6.17
CA VAL A 86 -13.51 -7.49 -6.54
C VAL A 86 -14.83 -7.64 -7.30
N ALA A 87 -14.76 -8.16 -8.53
CA ALA A 87 -15.89 -8.24 -9.44
C ALA A 87 -17.11 -9.02 -8.90
N THR A 88 -16.88 -10.05 -8.07
CA THR A 88 -17.93 -10.98 -7.63
C THR A 88 -18.35 -10.84 -6.17
N GLY A 89 -17.88 -9.84 -5.41
CA GLY A 89 -18.24 -9.63 -3.99
C GLY A 89 -17.86 -10.77 -3.01
N GLU A 90 -17.63 -11.97 -3.53
CA GLU A 90 -17.09 -13.16 -2.91
C GLU A 90 -15.58 -13.21 -3.12
N VAL A 91 -14.87 -13.79 -2.15
CA VAL A 91 -13.45 -14.13 -2.26
C VAL A 91 -13.26 -15.08 -3.44
N PRO A 92 -12.48 -14.75 -4.48
CA PRO A 92 -12.23 -15.67 -5.59
C PRO A 92 -11.64 -17.00 -5.12
N LYS A 93 -12.05 -18.10 -5.78
CA LYS A 93 -11.58 -19.46 -5.45
C LYS A 93 -10.05 -19.52 -5.53
N GLY A 94 -9.40 -20.04 -4.48
CA GLY A 94 -7.95 -20.19 -4.40
C GLY A 94 -7.22 -19.10 -3.62
N TRP A 95 -7.92 -18.04 -3.18
CA TRP A 95 -7.34 -17.08 -2.25
C TRP A 95 -7.36 -17.70 -0.84
N ARG A 96 -6.19 -17.86 -0.21
CA ARG A 96 -6.07 -18.20 1.22
C ARG A 96 -6.34 -16.93 2.04
N GLY A 97 -7.52 -16.36 1.86
CA GLY A 97 -7.76 -14.97 2.24
C GLY A 97 -8.42 -14.82 3.60
N GLY A 98 -7.69 -14.26 4.55
CA GLY A 98 -8.33 -13.62 5.69
C GLY A 98 -9.21 -12.49 5.19
N VAL A 99 -10.40 -12.35 5.77
CA VAL A 99 -11.23 -11.16 5.59
C VAL A 99 -10.93 -10.24 6.76
N HIS A 100 -10.46 -9.03 6.46
CA HIS A 100 -10.28 -7.99 7.46
C HIS A 100 -11.41 -6.97 7.31
N ALA A 101 -12.17 -6.73 8.37
CA ALA A 101 -13.26 -5.78 8.38
C ALA A 101 -12.85 -4.59 9.26
N ALA A 102 -12.70 -3.42 8.66
CA ALA A 102 -12.26 -2.21 9.36
C ALA A 102 -12.71 -0.96 8.61
N GLU A 103 -12.48 0.20 9.21
CA GLU A 103 -12.71 1.48 8.55
C GLU A 103 -11.66 1.73 7.47
N GLY A 104 -12.11 1.75 6.22
CA GLY A 104 -11.33 2.07 5.04
C GLY A 104 -11.48 3.53 4.67
N VAL A 105 -10.35 4.21 4.44
CA VAL A 105 -10.34 5.59 3.96
C VAL A 105 -9.90 5.62 2.50
N TYR A 106 -10.76 6.16 1.63
CA TYR A 106 -10.57 6.19 0.18
C TYR A 106 -10.33 7.61 -0.31
N PHE A 107 -9.20 7.83 -0.99
CA PHE A 107 -8.89 9.09 -1.67
C PHE A 107 -8.90 8.86 -3.18
N ALA A 108 -9.64 9.69 -3.90
CA ALA A 108 -9.59 9.73 -5.36
C ALA A 108 -9.07 11.08 -5.83
N TYR A 109 -8.00 11.04 -6.65
CA TYR A 109 -7.39 12.19 -7.31
C TYR A 109 -7.53 12.04 -8.84
N PRO A 110 -8.66 12.45 -9.45
CA PRO A 110 -8.89 12.32 -10.89
C PRO A 110 -7.80 12.99 -11.74
N ASP A 111 -7.33 14.16 -11.33
CA ASP A 111 -6.28 14.91 -12.05
C ASP A 111 -4.92 14.19 -12.02
N ARG A 112 -4.72 13.29 -11.05
CA ARG A 112 -3.51 12.47 -10.92
C ARG A 112 -3.71 11.02 -11.38
N GLY A 113 -4.96 10.63 -11.66
CA GLY A 113 -5.32 9.27 -12.07
C GLY A 113 -5.15 8.22 -10.98
N TRP A 114 -5.24 8.59 -9.69
CA TRP A 114 -5.01 7.67 -8.58
C TRP A 114 -6.26 7.47 -7.70
N LEU A 115 -6.56 6.21 -7.42
CA LEU A 115 -7.34 5.77 -6.27
C LEU A 115 -6.38 5.22 -5.21
N LEU A 116 -6.48 5.73 -3.99
CA LEU A 116 -5.68 5.31 -2.84
C LEU A 116 -6.61 4.86 -1.72
N VAL A 117 -6.26 3.76 -1.06
CA VAL A 117 -7.04 3.24 0.07
C VAL A 117 -6.13 2.99 1.25
N PHE A 118 -6.55 3.53 2.38
CA PHE A 118 -5.83 3.49 3.63
C PHE A 118 -6.60 2.66 4.66
N LEU A 119 -5.85 1.90 5.44
CA LEU A 119 -6.32 1.10 6.56
C LEU A 119 -5.35 1.34 7.72
N ASP A 120 -5.86 1.64 8.91
CA ASP A 120 -5.03 2.00 10.08
C ASP A 120 -3.96 3.06 9.74
N GLU A 121 -4.39 4.10 9.03
CA GLU A 121 -3.56 5.20 8.51
C GLU A 121 -2.46 4.80 7.52
N ARG A 122 -2.41 3.56 7.01
CA ARG A 122 -1.40 3.08 6.07
C ARG A 122 -1.98 2.85 4.69
N LEU A 123 -1.26 3.23 3.65
CA LEU A 123 -1.62 2.95 2.27
C LEU A 123 -1.54 1.43 2.02
N VAL A 124 -2.69 0.78 1.88
CA VAL A 124 -2.77 -0.68 1.67
C VAL A 124 -3.13 -1.05 0.23
N TYR A 125 -3.77 -0.13 -0.50
CA TYR A 125 -4.12 -0.34 -1.90
C TYR A 125 -3.96 0.96 -2.69
N ARG A 126 -3.48 0.82 -3.93
CA ARG A 126 -3.41 1.91 -4.90
C ARG A 126 -3.72 1.39 -6.29
N GLU A 127 -4.41 2.19 -7.07
CA GLU A 127 -4.77 1.83 -8.42
C GLU A 127 -4.72 3.05 -9.33
N LYS A 128 -4.09 2.87 -10.49
CA LYS A 128 -4.08 3.89 -11.52
C LYS A 128 -5.31 3.67 -12.40
N LEU A 129 -6.16 4.69 -12.49
CA LEU A 129 -7.43 4.64 -13.19
C LEU A 129 -7.53 5.79 -14.18
N GLN A 130 -8.29 5.59 -15.25
CA GLN A 130 -8.61 6.67 -16.16
C GLN A 130 -9.54 7.70 -15.50
N PRO A 131 -9.50 8.97 -15.90
CA PRO A 131 -10.32 10.02 -15.29
C PRO A 131 -11.83 9.70 -15.28
N HIS A 132 -12.33 9.00 -16.30
CA HIS A 132 -13.73 8.62 -16.38
C HIS A 132 -14.11 7.51 -15.39
N GLU A 133 -13.21 6.55 -15.14
CA GLU A 133 -13.41 5.47 -14.16
C GLU A 133 -13.43 6.04 -12.74
N LEU A 134 -12.52 6.97 -12.43
CA LEU A 134 -12.51 7.67 -11.13
C LEU A 134 -13.79 8.48 -10.91
N ARG A 135 -14.27 9.20 -11.94
CA ARG A 135 -15.54 9.93 -11.83
C ARG A 135 -16.75 9.00 -11.62
N ALA A 136 -16.79 7.87 -12.33
CA ALA A 136 -17.88 6.90 -12.15
C ALA A 136 -17.89 6.35 -10.71
N LEU A 137 -16.72 6.02 -10.19
CA LEU A 137 -16.53 5.56 -8.82
C LEU A 137 -16.94 6.62 -7.79
N THR A 138 -16.50 7.86 -7.93
CA THR A 138 -16.84 8.94 -6.96
C THR A 138 -18.31 9.35 -7.03
N ASN A 139 -18.95 9.24 -8.20
CA ASN A 139 -20.40 9.39 -8.33
C ASN A 139 -21.16 8.30 -7.59
N GLY A 140 -20.66 7.06 -7.60
CA GLY A 140 -21.19 5.96 -6.80
C GLY A 140 -21.17 6.29 -5.30
N TRP A 141 -20.03 6.78 -4.80
CA TRP A 141 -19.89 7.21 -3.41
C TRP A 141 -20.88 8.32 -3.03
N ALA A 142 -21.01 9.33 -3.90
CA ALA A 142 -21.94 10.44 -3.70
C ALA A 142 -23.41 9.99 -3.75
N TYR A 143 -23.72 8.92 -4.48
CA TYR A 143 -25.04 8.31 -4.50
C TYR A 143 -25.30 7.56 -3.19
N GLU A 144 -24.41 6.66 -2.77
CA GLU A 144 -24.51 5.88 -1.53
C GLU A 144 -24.64 6.77 -0.28
N ALA A 145 -23.89 7.88 -0.23
CA ALA A 145 -23.95 8.84 0.85
C ALA A 145 -25.36 9.45 1.06
N ARG A 146 -26.20 9.48 0.02
CA ARG A 146 -27.60 9.97 0.12
C ARG A 146 -28.52 8.97 0.81
N PHE A 147 -28.16 7.69 0.83
CA PHE A 147 -28.98 6.62 1.38
C PHE A 147 -28.49 6.14 2.75
N LYS A 148 -27.29 6.53 3.18
CA LYS A 148 -26.85 6.37 4.58
C LYS A 148 -27.77 7.18 5.50
N THR A 149 -28.84 6.54 5.95
CA THR A 149 -29.73 7.08 7.00
C THR A 149 -29.10 6.78 8.36
N LYS A 150 -29.27 7.68 9.34
CA LYS A 150 -28.66 7.69 10.70
C LYS A 150 -28.87 6.43 11.57
N VAL A 151 -29.39 5.33 11.04
CA VAL A 151 -29.75 4.11 11.78
C VAL A 151 -28.52 3.33 12.27
N GLU A 152 -27.35 3.51 11.67
CA GLU A 152 -26.11 2.83 12.08
C GLU A 152 -25.42 3.42 13.34
N ASP A 153 -25.90 4.54 13.88
CA ASP A 153 -25.29 5.22 15.05
C ASP A 153 -25.77 4.67 16.41
N ILE A 154 -26.69 3.69 16.43
CA ILE A 154 -27.39 3.22 17.65
C ILE A 154 -26.97 1.80 18.05
N SER A 155 -25.79 1.33 17.66
CA SER A 155 -25.28 0.02 18.10
C SER A 155 -23.84 0.09 18.57
N ARG A 156 -23.62 0.86 19.64
CA ARG A 156 -22.55 0.60 20.60
C ARG A 156 -23.14 0.53 22.02
N PRO A 157 -23.06 -0.62 22.70
CA PRO A 157 -23.18 -0.67 24.15
C PRO A 157 -21.97 -0.03 24.84
#